data_AF-A0A6B1IEV5-F1
#
_entry.id   AF-A0A6B1IEV5-F1
#
_cell.length_a   1.000
_cell.length_b   1.000
_cell.length_c   1.000
_cell.angle_alpha   90.00
_cell.angle_beta   90.00
_cell.angle_gamma   90.00
#
_symmetry.space_group_name_H-M   'P 1'
#
loop_
_entity.id
_entity.type
_entity.pdbx_description
1 polymer ?
#
loop_
_entity_poly.entity_id
_entity_poly.type
_entity_poly.pdbx_seq_one_letter_code
_entity_poly.pdbx_strand_id
1 'polypeptide(L)'
;MQKRRTLTMIAMVIVMALATIGFVIGEAEANLVVSPVAAISDGIDGFTALDGANDIAIVEISDRTYAVVTTRHDNGVQIIDITVPASPVPVAEF
;
A
#
# COMPACT_ATOMS: atom_id res chain seq x y z
N MET A 1 7.09 23.95 -56.36
CA MET A 1 6.28 23.11 -55.45
C MET A 1 7.10 22.21 -54.49
N GLN A 2 8.38 22.55 -54.17
CA GLN A 2 9.25 21.73 -53.30
C GLN A 2 9.36 22.25 -51.85
N LYS A 3 9.02 23.53 -51.64
CA LYS A 3 9.15 24.25 -50.35
C LYS A 3 8.30 23.68 -49.20
N ARG A 4 7.20 22.97 -49.53
CA ARG A 4 6.32 22.32 -48.53
C ARG A 4 6.89 21.00 -48.00
N ARG A 5 7.65 20.25 -48.83
CA ARG A 5 8.25 18.96 -48.43
C ARG A 5 9.48 19.14 -47.53
N THR A 6 10.30 20.16 -47.80
CA THR A 6 11.46 20.49 -46.96
C THR A 6 11.06 21.02 -45.58
N LEU A 7 9.95 21.75 -45.48
CA LEU A 7 9.46 22.27 -44.18
C LEU A 7 8.98 21.13 -43.26
N THR A 8 8.28 20.13 -43.81
CA THR A 8 7.85 18.94 -43.04
C THR A 8 9.04 18.12 -42.56
N MET A 9 10.08 17.99 -43.39
CA MET A 9 11.29 17.25 -43.05
C MET A 9 12.11 17.96 -41.94
N ILE A 10 12.21 19.29 -41.97
CA ILE A 10 12.87 20.09 -40.92
C ILE A 10 12.10 20.01 -39.59
N ALA A 11 10.76 20.08 -39.61
CA ALA A 11 9.94 19.95 -38.41
C ALA A 11 10.08 18.56 -37.75
N MET A 12 10.17 17.49 -38.56
CA MET A 12 10.32 16.12 -38.07
C MET A 12 11.69 15.86 -37.43
N VAL A 13 12.76 16.48 -37.95
CA VAL A 13 14.11 16.41 -37.35
C VAL A 13 14.19 17.13 -36.01
N ILE A 14 13.54 18.30 -35.88
CA ILE A 14 13.48 19.06 -34.62
C ILE A 14 12.72 18.25 -33.55
N VAL A 15 11.62 17.59 -33.92
CA VAL A 15 10.84 16.75 -32.99
C VAL A 15 11.62 15.51 -32.53
N MET A 16 12.38 14.87 -33.42
CA MET A 16 13.21 13.71 -33.07
C MET A 16 14.42 14.07 -32.20
N ALA A 17 15.04 15.24 -32.41
CA ALA A 17 16.17 15.72 -31.61
C ALA A 17 15.77 16.18 -30.20
N LEU A 18 14.51 16.59 -30.00
CA LEU A 18 13.99 17.01 -28.70
C LEU A 18 13.67 15.82 -27.78
N ALA A 19 13.49 14.61 -28.31
CA ALA A 19 13.15 13.42 -27.53
C ALA A 19 14.34 12.82 -26.73
N THR A 20 15.58 13.20 -27.04
CA THR A 20 16.78 12.73 -26.31
C THR A 20 17.31 13.72 -25.27
N ILE A 21 16.69 14.89 -25.13
CA ILE A 21 17.01 15.88 -24.09
C ILE A 21 15.77 16.04 -23.23
N GLY A 22 15.64 15.19 -22.21
CA GLY A 22 14.73 15.30 -21.06
C GLY A 22 13.58 16.30 -21.19
N PHE A 23 12.62 16.01 -22.07
CA PHE A 23 11.34 16.70 -22.10
C PHE A 23 10.34 15.79 -21.41
N VAL A 24 10.18 16.01 -20.11
CA VAL A 24 9.09 15.42 -19.33
C VAL A 24 7.78 16.02 -19.85
N ILE A 25 7.11 15.27 -20.73
CA ILE A 25 5.72 15.53 -21.13
C ILE A 25 4.81 14.80 -20.16
N GLY A 26 4.39 15.50 -19.11
CA GLY A 26 3.35 15.00 -18.21
C GLY A 26 3.70 13.62 -17.66
N GLU A 27 4.72 13.54 -16.81
CA GLU A 27 4.72 12.49 -15.80
C GLU A 27 3.42 12.73 -15.03
N ALA A 28 2.39 11.96 -15.36
CA ALA A 28 1.29 11.78 -14.44
C ALA A 28 1.95 11.17 -13.21
N GLU A 29 2.37 12.02 -12.28
CA GLU A 29 2.72 11.60 -10.94
C GLU A 29 1.48 10.82 -10.48
N ALA A 30 1.60 9.49 -10.48
CA ALA A 30 0.56 8.65 -9.94
C ALA A 30 0.45 9.09 -8.49
N ASN A 31 -0.59 9.87 -8.17
CA ASN A 31 -0.92 10.21 -6.80
C ASN A 31 -1.42 8.92 -6.14
N LEU A 32 -0.47 8.06 -5.77
CA LEU A 32 -0.72 6.80 -5.09
C LEU A 32 -1.29 7.16 -3.73
N VAL A 33 -2.62 7.16 -3.63
CA VAL A 33 -3.29 7.17 -2.33
C VAL A 33 -3.12 5.78 -1.74
N VAL A 34 -2.05 5.60 -0.97
CA VAL A 34 -1.83 4.37 -0.22
C VAL A 34 -2.67 4.45 1.05
N SER A 35 -3.78 3.70 1.08
CA SER A 35 -4.57 3.49 2.29
C SER A 35 -4.22 2.14 2.94
N PRO A 36 -4.32 2.01 4.28
CA PRO A 36 -4.28 0.70 4.93
C PRO A 36 -5.32 -0.24 4.31
N VAL A 37 -4.99 -1.53 4.22
CA VAL A 37 -5.92 -2.56 3.70
C VAL A 37 -7.02 -2.91 4.71
N ALA A 38 -6.73 -2.76 5.99
CA ALA A 38 -7.66 -2.92 7.11
C ALA A 38 -7.23 -2.04 8.29
N ALA A 39 -8.18 -1.69 9.16
CA ALA A 39 -7.94 -1.04 10.42
C ALA A 39 -8.76 -1.76 11.50
N ILE A 40 -8.12 -2.02 12.64
CA ILE A 40 -8.73 -2.68 13.80
C ILE A 40 -8.70 -1.68 14.94
N SER A 41 -9.77 -1.62 15.72
CA SER A 41 -9.89 -0.74 16.87
C SER A 41 -10.36 -1.53 18.08
N ASP A 42 -9.85 -1.18 19.24
CA ASP A 42 -10.26 -1.77 20.51
C ASP A 42 -11.76 -1.54 20.78
N GLY A 43 -12.40 -2.55 21.37
CA GLY A 43 -13.83 -2.59 21.69
C GLY A 43 -14.77 -2.80 20.50
N ILE A 44 -14.25 -3.02 19.28
CA ILE A 44 -15.03 -3.15 18.05
C ILE A 44 -14.86 -4.55 17.47
N ASP A 45 -15.92 -5.13 16.89
CA ASP A 45 -15.90 -6.39 16.14
C ASP A 45 -15.21 -7.59 16.84
N GLY A 46 -15.26 -7.62 18.18
CA GLY A 46 -14.69 -8.71 18.99
C GLY A 46 -13.19 -8.56 19.29
N PHE A 47 -12.60 -7.41 19.00
CA PHE A 47 -11.25 -7.06 19.44
C PHE A 47 -11.35 -6.30 20.77
N THR A 48 -11.14 -6.99 21.88
CA THR A 48 -11.35 -6.45 23.24
C THR A 48 -10.10 -6.43 24.11
N ALA A 49 -8.96 -6.82 23.54
CA ALA A 49 -7.66 -6.76 24.19
C ALA A 49 -6.65 -6.02 23.30
N LEU A 50 -6.96 -4.80 22.86
CA LEU A 50 -6.08 -3.97 22.03
C LEU A 50 -5.77 -2.58 22.61
N ASP A 51 -6.34 -2.18 23.75
CA ASP A 51 -6.01 -0.91 24.37
C ASP A 51 -4.56 -0.89 24.87
N GLY A 52 -3.79 0.05 24.35
CA GLY A 52 -2.37 0.16 24.63
C GLY A 52 -1.55 -0.99 24.06
N ALA A 53 -1.93 -1.52 22.89
CA ALA A 53 -1.11 -2.44 22.10
C ALA A 53 0.37 -1.99 22.08
N ASN A 54 1.25 -2.87 22.55
CA ASN A 54 2.64 -2.53 22.87
C ASN A 54 3.66 -3.28 22.02
N ASP A 55 3.41 -4.55 21.74
CA ASP A 55 4.30 -5.38 20.93
C ASP A 55 3.49 -6.40 20.12
N ILE A 56 4.07 -6.86 19.01
CA ILE A 56 3.45 -7.80 18.08
C ILE A 56 4.45 -8.85 17.62
N ALA A 57 4.02 -10.11 17.67
CA ALA A 57 4.71 -11.23 17.03
C ALA A 57 3.85 -11.79 15.88
N ILE A 58 4.49 -12.15 14.77
CA ILE A 58 3.85 -12.82 13.64
C ILE A 58 4.32 -14.27 13.57
N VAL A 59 3.39 -15.19 13.39
CA VAL A 59 3.68 -16.62 13.22
C VAL A 59 2.81 -17.23 12.14
N GLU A 60 3.40 -18.12 11.34
CA GLU A 60 2.67 -18.92 10.37
C GLU A 60 2.46 -20.34 10.90
N ILE A 61 1.22 -20.81 10.91
CA ILE A 61 0.84 -22.14 11.40
C ILE A 61 -0.15 -22.74 10.40
N SER A 62 0.25 -23.82 9.72
CA SER A 62 -0.61 -24.55 8.77
C SER A 62 -1.26 -23.64 7.71
N ASP A 63 -0.43 -22.88 6.98
CA ASP A 63 -0.84 -21.94 5.92
C ASP A 63 -1.74 -20.78 6.39
N ARG A 64 -1.74 -20.50 7.69
CA ARG A 64 -2.45 -19.37 8.30
C ARG A 64 -1.45 -18.48 9.02
N THR A 65 -1.60 -17.17 8.84
CA THR A 65 -0.71 -16.17 9.44
C THR A 65 -1.44 -15.53 10.62
N TYR A 66 -0.82 -15.56 11.79
CA TYR A 66 -1.39 -14.99 13.02
C TYR A 66 -0.52 -13.87 13.55
N ALA A 67 -1.18 -12.82 14.02
CA ALA A 67 -0.58 -11.80 14.86
C ALA A 67 -0.94 -12.07 16.32
N VAL A 68 0.06 -12.01 17.19
CA VAL A 68 -0.11 -12.05 18.64
C VAL A 68 0.31 -10.69 19.18
N VAL A 69 -0.66 -9.95 19.70
CA VAL A 69 -0.48 -8.57 20.18
C VAL A 69 -0.56 -8.57 21.69
N THR A 70 0.45 -7.99 22.35
CA THR A 70 0.42 -7.76 23.80
C THR A 70 -0.02 -6.34 24.10
N THR A 71 -0.81 -6.15 25.16
CA THR A 71 -1.35 -4.84 25.53
C THR A 71 -0.97 -4.43 26.95
N ARG A 72 -0.85 -3.12 27.17
CA ARG A 72 -0.57 -2.56 28.51
C ARG A 72 -1.80 -2.16 29.29
N HIS A 73 -2.86 -1.66 28.64
CA HIS A 73 -4.02 -1.15 29.37
C HIS A 73 -5.02 -2.28 29.67
N ASP A 74 -5.26 -3.18 28.71
CA ASP A 74 -6.09 -4.36 28.95
C ASP A 74 -5.38 -5.47 29.73
N ASN A 75 -4.05 -5.34 29.94
CA ASN A 75 -3.20 -6.35 30.57
C ASN A 75 -3.33 -7.74 29.92
N GLY A 76 -3.50 -7.76 28.60
CA GLY A 76 -3.91 -8.95 27.89
C GLY A 76 -3.10 -9.25 26.64
N VAL A 77 -3.53 -10.31 25.96
CA VAL A 77 -2.97 -10.75 24.68
C VAL A 77 -4.10 -10.98 23.70
N GLN A 78 -4.08 -10.32 22.54
CA GLN A 78 -4.99 -10.59 21.43
C GLN A 78 -4.30 -11.47 20.37
N ILE A 79 -4.92 -12.59 20.02
CA ILE A 79 -4.54 -13.41 18.85
C ILE A 79 -5.48 -13.09 17.71
N ILE A 80 -4.90 -12.70 16.57
CA ILE A 80 -5.61 -12.29 15.36
C ILE A 80 -5.16 -13.16 14.21
N ASP A 81 -6.10 -13.77 13.50
CA ASP A 81 -5.85 -14.36 12.20
C ASP A 81 -5.79 -13.25 11.14
N ILE A 82 -4.63 -13.11 10.50
CA ILE A 82 -4.36 -12.13 9.44
C ILE A 82 -4.09 -12.80 8.09
N THR A 83 -4.48 -14.07 7.93
CA THR A 83 -4.29 -14.84 6.68
C THR A 83 -4.90 -14.12 5.47
N VAL A 84 -6.02 -13.42 5.69
CA VAL A 84 -6.61 -12.49 4.71
C VAL A 84 -6.39 -11.06 5.22
N PRO A 85 -5.40 -10.30 4.72
CA PRO A 85 -5.05 -8.99 5.27
C PRO A 85 -6.21 -7.98 5.27
N ALA A 86 -7.13 -8.08 4.30
CA ALA A 86 -8.31 -7.22 4.19
C ALA A 86 -9.45 -7.58 5.16
N SER A 87 -9.36 -8.73 5.85
CA SER A 87 -10.36 -9.20 6.80
C SER A 87 -9.71 -9.95 7.97
N PRO A 88 -8.96 -9.24 8.84
CA PRO A 88 -8.45 -9.84 10.07
C PRO A 88 -9.58 -10.34 10.98
N VAL A 89 -9.38 -11.46 11.67
CA VAL A 89 -10.39 -12.08 12.54
C VAL A 89 -9.80 -12.29 13.95
N PRO A 90 -10.46 -11.83 15.03
CA PRO A 90 -10.03 -12.15 16.39
C PRO A 90 -10.27 -13.64 16.65
N VAL A 91 -9.25 -14.33 17.14
CA VAL A 91 -9.29 -15.79 17.37
C VAL A 91 -9.38 -16.12 18.85
N ALA A 92 -8.59 -15.43 19.67
CA ALA A 92 -8.55 -15.62 21.11
C ALA A 92 -8.02 -14.36 21.80
N GLU A 93 -8.33 -14.24 23.09
CA GLU A 93 -7.80 -13.23 23.98
C GLU A 93 -7.53 -13.81 25.38
N PHE A 94 -6.63 -13.17 26.13
CA PHE A 94 -6.20 -13.59 27.49
C PHE A 94 -6.02 -12.39 28.39
#